data_AF-A0A8J7WX16-F1
#
_entry.id   AF-A0A8J7WX16-F1
#
_cell.length_a   1.000
_cell.length_b   1.000
_cell.length_c   1.000
_cell.angle_alpha   90.00
_cell.angle_beta   90.00
_cell.angle_gamma   90.00
#
_symmetry.space_group_name_H-M   'P 1'
#
loop_
_entity.id
_entity.type
_entity.pdbx_description
1 polymer ?
#
loop_
_entity_poly.entity_id
_entity_poly.type
_entity_poly.pdbx_seq_one_letter_code
_entity_poly.pdbx_strand_id
1 'polypeptide(L)'
;MIFSLFKRLTDKKGPVYPLNWVTPHLAVGHAPMSYAELHSIRQQSIQAIMNLCLEIEDLVQVEQEQGFEVYSLPIPNEQAPDMDELEKALDWLDEAIYLGKKVLVHCRHGIGRTGTVVYSYLLRKGLGAKRARRVMNGFRAQPTEHAQKRLLRSLGQKEGVLTVGQPCLLPEDDEQLSPLTQRVLTLLDQLEVQIPEDVPRCGRDHVQCCYGLVQVSLAEAVIIQKKMNSSLSSAQREECINKANLGSAVLQTLSDEIQDSEDLSLNDLFAQTKAACPLLKDNACLLYAVRPVQCRLSDLSSNTLDPETLQEFENLSAQIMAQYTGRESQPPPPEFSLFSVISGKFCQQFFHLLAQDLGA
;
A
#
# COMPACT_ATOMS: atom_id res chain seq x y z
N MET A 1 20.05 22.65 46.99
CA MET A 1 19.67 23.40 45.77
C MET A 1 19.37 22.38 44.68
N ILE A 2 18.26 21.64 44.67
CA ILE A 2 16.86 22.04 44.39
C ILE A 2 16.77 23.07 43.26
N PHE A 3 17.03 22.62 42.03
CA PHE A 3 16.52 23.24 40.80
C PHE A 3 15.13 22.64 40.53
N SER A 4 14.08 23.15 41.18
CA SER A 4 13.10 24.07 40.57
C SER A 4 12.74 23.64 39.13
N LEU A 5 11.68 22.87 38.91
CA LEU A 5 10.29 23.33 38.96
C LEU A 5 10.13 24.72 38.31
N PHE A 6 10.43 24.83 37.01
CA PHE A 6 9.73 25.77 36.13
C PHE A 6 9.48 25.14 34.76
N LYS A 7 8.34 24.46 34.72
CA LYS A 7 7.46 24.22 33.56
C LYS A 7 7.57 25.38 32.57
N ARG A 8 8.37 25.23 31.52
CA ARG A 8 8.15 26.00 30.29
C ARG A 8 6.85 25.48 29.69
N LEU A 9 5.77 26.21 29.96
CA LEU A 9 4.56 26.24 29.15
C LEU A 9 4.97 26.76 27.76
N THR A 10 5.67 25.94 26.99
CA THR A 10 5.71 26.11 25.54
C THR A 10 4.41 25.58 25.02
N ASP A 11 3.66 26.40 24.29
CA ASP A 11 2.52 26.02 23.45
C ASP A 11 2.63 24.55 23.01
N LYS A 12 1.72 23.69 23.50
CA LYS A 12 1.57 22.35 22.94
C LYS A 12 0.90 22.47 21.57
N LYS A 13 1.65 22.92 20.56
CA LYS A 13 1.36 22.65 19.14
C LYS A 13 1.79 21.22 18.81
N GLY A 14 1.21 20.25 19.52
CA GLY A 14 1.30 18.85 19.15
C GLY A 14 0.06 18.45 18.34
N PRO A 15 0.13 17.40 17.52
CA PRO A 15 -1.07 16.83 16.91
C PRO A 15 -2.08 16.47 18.00
N VAL A 16 -3.39 16.59 17.70
CA VAL A 16 -4.48 16.27 18.63
C VAL A 16 -4.31 14.85 19.18
N TYR A 17 -3.88 13.92 18.33
CA TYR A 17 -3.57 12.56 18.71
C TYR A 17 -2.05 12.30 18.69
N PRO A 18 -1.41 12.00 19.84
CA PRO A 18 0.02 11.68 19.90
C PRO A 18 0.29 10.21 19.51
N LEU A 19 0.94 10.00 18.37
CA LEU A 19 1.41 8.67 17.96
C LEU A 19 2.78 8.33 18.57
N ASN A 20 2.91 7.11 19.09
CA ASN A 20 4.20 6.58 19.52
C ASN A 20 4.70 5.56 18.48
N TRP A 21 5.67 5.96 17.66
CA TRP A 21 6.21 5.12 16.59
C TRP A 21 7.20 4.08 17.14
N VAL A 22 6.87 2.81 16.97
CA VAL A 22 7.77 1.66 17.25
C VAL A 22 8.72 1.45 16.08
N THR A 23 8.21 1.62 14.86
CA THR A 23 8.98 1.71 13.61
C THR A 23 8.39 2.85 12.76
N PRO A 24 9.06 3.32 11.70
CA PRO A 24 8.47 4.25 10.72
C PRO A 24 7.07 3.89 10.18
N HIS A 25 6.69 2.60 10.20
CA HIS A 25 5.40 2.08 9.69
C HIS A 25 4.48 1.52 10.77
N LEU A 26 4.93 1.41 12.04
CA LEU A 26 4.16 0.83 13.14
C LEU A 26 4.09 1.81 14.31
N ALA A 27 2.89 2.29 14.62
CA ALA A 27 2.61 3.14 15.77
C ALA A 27 1.72 2.44 16.80
N VAL A 28 1.86 2.85 18.06
CA VAL A 28 1.00 2.41 19.18
C VAL A 28 0.32 3.60 19.86
N GLY A 29 -0.91 3.40 20.32
CA GLY A 29 -1.66 4.44 21.03
C GLY A 29 -2.96 3.95 21.67
N HIS A 30 -3.78 4.90 22.16
CA HIS A 30 -5.10 4.65 22.73
C HIS A 30 -6.18 4.56 21.65
N ALA A 31 -7.41 4.22 22.01
CA ALA A 31 -8.50 4.21 21.05
C ALA A 31 -8.81 5.65 20.60
N PRO A 32 -8.86 5.96 19.29
CA PRO A 32 -9.26 7.29 18.83
C PRO A 32 -10.76 7.47 19.09
N MET A 33 -11.12 8.20 20.15
CA MET A 33 -12.49 8.32 20.64
C MET A 33 -13.22 9.57 20.10
N SER A 34 -12.62 10.28 19.13
CA SER A 34 -13.22 11.47 18.53
C SER A 34 -12.85 11.64 17.06
N TYR A 35 -13.72 12.29 16.29
CA TYR A 35 -13.43 12.65 14.90
C TYR A 35 -12.17 13.52 14.74
N ALA A 36 -11.86 14.37 15.73
CA ALA A 36 -10.64 15.17 15.72
C ALA A 36 -9.37 14.29 15.85
N GLU A 37 -9.43 13.25 16.68
CA GLU A 37 -8.34 12.27 16.79
C GLU A 37 -8.20 11.42 15.53
N LEU A 38 -9.31 10.93 14.97
CA LEU A 38 -9.32 10.20 13.70
C LEU A 38 -8.74 11.05 12.55
N HIS A 39 -9.12 12.32 12.48
CA HIS A 39 -8.54 13.25 11.52
C HIS A 39 -7.04 13.46 11.76
N SER A 40 -6.62 13.58 13.03
CA SER A 40 -5.23 13.79 13.40
C SER A 40 -4.33 12.60 13.06
N ILE A 41 -4.78 11.35 13.20
CA ILE A 41 -4.00 10.19 12.78
C ILE A 41 -3.93 10.05 11.26
N ARG A 42 -4.99 10.45 10.53
CA ARG A 42 -4.98 10.52 9.06
C ARG A 42 -3.97 11.53 8.54
N GLN A 43 -3.91 12.72 9.14
CA GLN A 43 -2.90 13.74 8.81
C GLN A 43 -1.47 13.25 9.06
N GLN A 44 -1.27 12.33 10.00
CA GLN A 44 0.01 11.68 10.27
C GLN A 44 0.27 10.46 9.36
N SER A 45 -0.53 10.29 8.30
CA SER A 45 -0.42 9.27 7.26
C SER A 45 -0.70 7.82 7.70
N ILE A 46 -1.39 7.63 8.84
CA ILE A 46 -1.95 6.32 9.20
C ILE A 46 -2.98 5.92 8.14
N GLN A 47 -2.83 4.70 7.63
CA GLN A 47 -3.66 4.13 6.58
C GLN A 47 -4.47 2.93 7.09
N ALA A 48 -3.90 2.19 8.06
CA ALA A 48 -4.55 1.02 8.63
C ALA A 48 -4.54 1.06 10.17
N ILE A 49 -5.55 0.44 10.77
CA ILE A 49 -5.75 0.38 12.21
C ILE A 49 -5.96 -1.08 12.62
N MET A 50 -5.21 -1.53 13.61
CA MET A 50 -5.50 -2.77 14.32
C MET A 50 -6.18 -2.44 15.64
N ASN A 51 -7.47 -2.74 15.71
CA ASN A 51 -8.32 -2.46 16.83
C ASN A 51 -8.40 -3.70 17.74
N LEU A 52 -7.91 -3.55 18.99
CA LEU A 52 -7.88 -4.63 19.97
C LEU A 52 -9.03 -4.59 20.99
N CYS A 53 -9.97 -3.65 20.83
CA CYS A 53 -11.06 -3.42 21.76
C CYS A 53 -12.23 -4.36 21.50
N LEU A 54 -12.46 -5.32 22.41
CA LEU A 54 -13.72 -6.08 22.44
C LEU A 54 -14.87 -5.22 22.97
N GLU A 55 -14.59 -4.25 23.85
CA GLU A 55 -15.61 -3.50 24.59
C GLU A 55 -16.19 -2.29 23.85
N ILE A 56 -15.73 -2.00 22.63
CA ILE A 56 -16.16 -0.85 21.82
C ILE A 56 -16.42 -1.32 20.38
N GLU A 57 -17.48 -2.10 20.20
CA GLU A 57 -17.80 -2.75 18.91
C GLU A 57 -17.99 -1.73 17.78
N ASP A 58 -18.71 -0.62 18.06
CA ASP A 58 -19.01 0.42 17.06
C ASP A 58 -17.76 1.16 16.56
N LEU A 59 -16.65 1.12 17.29
CA LEU A 59 -15.44 1.86 16.91
C LEU A 59 -14.85 1.35 15.60
N VAL A 60 -14.93 0.04 15.35
CA VAL A 60 -14.45 -0.56 14.09
C VAL A 60 -15.19 0.04 12.90
N GLN A 61 -16.50 0.18 13.01
CA GLN A 61 -17.32 0.76 11.95
C GLN A 61 -16.97 2.25 11.74
N VAL A 62 -16.88 3.02 12.82
CA VAL A 62 -16.51 4.45 12.73
C VAL A 62 -15.14 4.64 12.09
N GLU A 63 -14.15 3.82 12.44
CA GLU A 63 -12.82 3.84 11.84
C GLU A 63 -12.86 3.52 10.33
N GLN A 64 -13.65 2.52 9.93
CA GLN A 64 -13.84 2.17 8.52
C GLN A 64 -14.53 3.30 7.75
N GLU A 65 -15.55 3.94 8.32
CA GLU A 65 -16.27 5.07 7.72
C GLU A 65 -15.37 6.29 7.53
N GLN A 66 -14.34 6.47 8.37
CA GLN A 66 -13.30 7.49 8.17
C GLN A 66 -12.24 7.10 7.12
N GLY A 67 -12.41 5.94 6.46
CA GLY A 67 -11.58 5.47 5.36
C GLY A 67 -10.25 4.88 5.80
N PHE A 68 -10.18 4.28 6.99
CA PHE A 68 -9.06 3.45 7.41
C PHE A 68 -9.33 1.98 7.05
N GLU A 69 -8.28 1.23 6.74
CA GLU A 69 -8.37 -0.23 6.74
C GLU A 69 -8.29 -0.74 8.17
N VAL A 70 -9.35 -1.37 8.66
CA VAL A 70 -9.42 -1.80 10.06
C VAL A 70 -9.41 -3.31 10.16
N TYR A 71 -8.45 -3.84 10.93
CA TYR A 71 -8.44 -5.23 11.37
C TYR A 71 -8.84 -5.30 12.84
N SER A 72 -9.95 -6.00 13.13
CA SER A 72 -10.42 -6.20 14.50
C SER A 72 -9.89 -7.50 15.06
N LEU A 73 -9.10 -7.41 16.14
CA LEU A 73 -8.72 -8.55 16.97
C LEU A 73 -9.29 -8.30 18.37
N PRO A 74 -10.56 -8.67 18.63
CA PRO A 74 -11.21 -8.34 19.88
C PRO A 74 -10.61 -9.16 21.04
N ILE A 75 -9.86 -8.49 21.93
CA ILE A 75 -9.23 -9.13 23.09
C ILE A 75 -9.95 -8.65 24.36
N PRO A 76 -10.48 -9.56 25.20
CA PRO A 76 -11.05 -9.18 26.49
C PRO A 76 -10.02 -8.44 27.37
N ASN A 77 -10.49 -7.54 28.22
CA ASN A 77 -9.60 -6.82 29.13
C ASN A 77 -8.81 -7.80 30.01
N GLU A 78 -7.53 -7.48 30.22
CA GLU A 78 -6.56 -8.25 31.04
C GLU A 78 -6.27 -9.67 30.55
N GLN A 79 -6.77 -10.05 29.38
CA GLN A 79 -6.51 -11.36 28.77
C GLN A 79 -5.44 -11.30 27.68
N ALA A 80 -5.08 -12.48 27.20
CA ALA A 80 -4.25 -12.68 26.03
C ALA A 80 -5.15 -13.08 24.85
N PRO A 81 -4.80 -12.71 23.60
CA PRO A 81 -5.49 -13.21 22.43
C PRO A 81 -5.37 -14.73 22.31
N ASP A 82 -6.32 -15.33 21.61
CA ASP A 82 -6.16 -16.69 21.10
C ASP A 82 -4.96 -16.75 20.12
N MET A 83 -4.27 -17.89 20.09
CA MET A 83 -3.05 -18.05 19.29
C MET A 83 -3.34 -17.99 17.79
N ASP A 84 -4.39 -18.66 17.32
CA ASP A 84 -4.69 -18.75 15.89
C ASP A 84 -5.19 -17.39 15.37
N GLU A 85 -6.00 -16.69 16.16
CA GLU A 85 -6.45 -15.34 15.84
C GLU A 85 -5.30 -14.31 15.90
N LEU A 86 -4.37 -14.47 16.84
CA LEU A 86 -3.16 -13.65 16.87
C LEU A 86 -2.29 -13.89 15.63
N GLU A 87 -2.12 -15.13 15.19
CA GLU A 87 -1.32 -15.44 14.00
C GLU A 87 -1.90 -14.77 12.74
N LYS A 88 -3.22 -14.85 12.54
CA LYS A 88 -3.92 -14.14 11.44
C LYS A 88 -3.76 -12.62 11.53
N ALA A 89 -3.86 -12.06 12.73
CA ALA A 89 -3.68 -10.63 12.95
C ALA A 89 -2.25 -10.18 12.64
N LEU A 90 -1.26 -11.00 13.02
CA LEU A 90 0.15 -10.76 12.70
C LEU A 90 0.45 -10.92 11.21
N ASP A 91 -0.19 -11.86 10.52
CA ASP A 91 -0.10 -12.00 9.05
C ASP A 91 -0.60 -10.72 8.36
N TRP A 92 -1.77 -10.22 8.76
CA TRP A 92 -2.31 -8.97 8.22
C TRP A 92 -1.41 -7.76 8.53
N LEU A 93 -0.84 -7.70 9.75
CA LEU A 93 0.07 -6.61 10.13
C LEU A 93 1.37 -6.65 9.31
N ASP A 94 1.94 -7.84 9.13
CA ASP A 94 3.11 -8.07 8.28
C ASP A 94 2.82 -7.63 6.85
N GLU A 95 1.68 -8.04 6.28
CA GLU A 95 1.26 -7.64 4.93
C GLU A 95 1.12 -6.11 4.82
N ALA A 96 0.39 -5.48 5.74
CA ALA A 96 0.16 -4.04 5.70
C ALA A 96 1.48 -3.24 5.75
N ILE A 97 2.41 -3.62 6.64
CA ILE A 97 3.73 -2.98 6.74
C ILE A 97 4.58 -3.28 5.51
N TYR A 98 4.56 -4.52 4.99
CA TYR A 98 5.30 -4.90 3.79
C TYR A 98 4.88 -4.09 2.56
N LEU A 99 3.60 -3.78 2.46
CA LEU A 99 3.03 -2.94 1.39
C LEU A 99 3.24 -1.43 1.59
N GLY A 100 4.00 -1.04 2.62
CA GLY A 100 4.35 0.36 2.91
C GLY A 100 3.25 1.15 3.64
N LYS A 101 2.21 0.50 4.16
CA LYS A 101 1.19 1.20 4.96
C LYS A 101 1.76 1.60 6.31
N LYS A 102 1.26 2.71 6.86
CA LYS A 102 1.49 3.05 8.26
C LYS A 102 0.31 2.57 9.09
N VAL A 103 0.60 1.74 10.09
CA VAL A 103 -0.40 1.04 10.90
C VAL A 103 -0.40 1.58 12.33
N LEU A 104 -1.59 1.85 12.87
CA LEU A 104 -1.81 2.12 14.28
C LEU A 104 -2.35 0.87 14.97
N VAL A 105 -1.65 0.34 15.97
CA VAL A 105 -2.18 -0.69 16.87
C VAL A 105 -2.66 -0.02 18.15
N HIS A 106 -3.93 -0.20 18.51
CA HIS A 106 -4.47 0.35 19.75
C HIS A 106 -5.36 -0.62 20.51
N CYS A 107 -5.51 -0.34 21.79
CA CYS A 107 -6.60 -0.85 22.62
C CYS A 107 -7.24 0.36 23.29
N ARG A 108 -7.96 0.20 24.41
CA ARG A 108 -8.58 1.36 25.08
C ARG A 108 -7.58 2.42 25.53
N HIS A 109 -6.49 2.00 26.18
CA HIS A 109 -5.48 2.91 26.75
C HIS A 109 -4.10 2.81 26.08
N GLY A 110 -3.91 1.88 25.14
CA GLY A 110 -2.62 1.66 24.49
C GLY A 110 -1.54 1.03 25.39
N ILE A 111 -1.93 0.20 26.37
CA ILE A 111 -1.03 -0.35 27.39
C ILE A 111 -0.86 -1.87 27.21
N GLY A 112 -1.69 -2.69 27.88
CA GLY A 112 -1.47 -4.13 28.00
C GLY A 112 -1.67 -4.93 26.70
N ARG A 113 -2.88 -4.84 26.11
CA ARG A 113 -3.23 -5.57 24.87
C ARG A 113 -2.34 -5.14 23.70
N THR A 114 -2.19 -3.84 23.52
CA THR A 114 -1.29 -3.24 22.51
C THR A 114 0.15 -3.71 22.69
N GLY A 115 0.68 -3.66 23.91
CA GLY A 115 2.03 -4.13 24.20
C GLY A 115 2.22 -5.61 23.92
N THR A 116 1.18 -6.43 24.17
CA THR A 116 1.21 -7.87 23.89
C THR A 116 1.32 -8.14 22.40
N VAL A 117 0.42 -7.58 21.57
CA VAL A 117 0.40 -7.81 20.12
C VAL A 117 1.69 -7.30 19.46
N VAL A 118 2.14 -6.10 19.82
CA VAL A 118 3.37 -5.52 19.27
C VAL A 118 4.60 -6.32 19.67
N TYR A 119 4.68 -6.80 20.92
CA TYR A 119 5.78 -7.66 21.33
C TYR A 119 5.77 -9.00 20.57
N SER A 120 4.59 -9.59 20.37
CA SER A 120 4.43 -10.80 19.55
C SER A 120 4.93 -10.57 18.12
N TYR A 121 4.59 -9.42 17.51
CA TYR A 121 5.10 -9.03 16.20
C TYR A 121 6.63 -8.95 16.17
N LEU A 122 7.25 -8.27 17.15
CA LEU A 122 8.71 -8.17 17.22
C LEU A 122 9.40 -9.54 17.36
N LEU A 123 8.83 -10.44 18.17
CA LEU A 123 9.33 -11.81 18.29
C LEU A 123 9.26 -12.56 16.96
N ARG A 124 8.13 -12.47 16.25
CA ARG A 124 7.90 -13.08 14.94
C ARG A 124 8.85 -12.56 13.87
N LYS A 125 9.21 -11.27 13.92
CA LYS A 125 10.28 -10.72 13.05
C LYS A 125 11.68 -11.21 13.45
N GLY A 126 11.80 -12.11 14.43
CA GLY A 126 13.06 -12.72 14.87
C GLY A 126 13.85 -11.88 15.87
N LEU A 127 13.27 -10.81 16.42
CA LEU A 127 13.90 -10.06 17.51
C LEU A 127 13.68 -10.85 18.80
N GLY A 128 14.61 -11.74 19.12
CA GLY A 128 14.56 -12.49 20.37
C GLY A 128 14.24 -11.62 21.59
N ALA A 129 13.63 -12.20 22.62
CA ALA A 129 12.97 -11.49 23.73
C ALA A 129 13.74 -10.31 24.35
N LYS A 130 15.08 -10.41 24.45
CA LYS A 130 15.93 -9.32 24.96
C LYS A 130 15.87 -8.07 24.07
N ARG A 131 15.94 -8.22 22.75
CA ARG A 131 15.89 -7.10 21.79
C ARG A 131 14.49 -6.53 21.70
N ALA A 132 13.46 -7.38 21.60
CA ALA A 132 12.07 -6.94 21.64
C ALA A 132 11.78 -6.09 22.88
N ARG A 133 12.25 -6.50 24.07
CA ARG A 133 12.10 -5.69 25.29
C ARG A 133 12.79 -4.33 25.21
N ARG A 134 13.98 -4.24 24.60
CA ARG A 134 14.66 -2.96 24.41
C ARG A 134 13.90 -2.03 23.48
N VAL A 135 13.33 -2.56 22.39
CA VAL A 135 12.47 -1.78 21.48
C VAL A 135 11.25 -1.28 22.25
N MET A 136 10.63 -2.12 23.09
CA MET A 136 9.47 -1.71 23.88
C MET A 136 9.82 -0.75 25.04
N ASN A 137 11.08 -0.63 25.46
CA ASN A 137 11.48 0.25 26.55
C ASN A 137 11.25 1.72 26.14
N GLY A 138 10.49 2.46 26.97
CA GLY A 138 10.11 3.84 26.69
C GLY A 138 8.66 3.98 26.21
N PHE A 139 8.04 2.90 25.74
CA PHE A 139 6.61 2.87 25.44
C PHE A 139 5.78 2.52 26.68
N ARG A 140 4.59 3.13 26.78
CA ARG A 140 3.58 2.74 27.78
C ARG A 140 2.94 1.38 27.47
N ALA A 141 3.03 0.93 26.22
CA ALA A 141 2.53 -0.34 25.74
C ALA A 141 3.37 -1.51 26.29
N GLN A 142 3.22 -1.86 27.56
CA GLN A 142 3.95 -2.97 28.19
C GLN A 142 2.97 -4.09 28.57
N PRO A 143 3.30 -5.36 28.29
CA PRO A 143 2.49 -6.49 28.74
C PRO A 143 2.58 -6.62 30.26
N THR A 144 1.51 -6.23 30.97
CA THR A 144 1.46 -6.25 32.44
C THR A 144 0.99 -7.60 32.96
N GLU A 145 0.06 -8.23 32.26
CA GLU A 145 -0.68 -9.37 32.79
C GLU A 145 0.04 -10.72 32.67
N HIS A 146 -0.26 -11.62 33.61
CA HIS A 146 0.34 -12.96 33.66
C HIS A 146 0.00 -13.80 32.42
N ALA A 147 -1.24 -13.73 31.93
CA ALA A 147 -1.66 -14.43 30.71
C ALA A 147 -0.85 -13.96 29.49
N GLN A 148 -0.69 -12.65 29.34
CA GLN A 148 0.11 -12.03 28.28
C GLN A 148 1.58 -12.46 28.35
N LYS A 149 2.16 -12.43 29.55
CA LYS A 149 3.55 -12.88 29.76
C LYS A 149 3.75 -14.36 29.44
N ARG A 150 2.76 -15.23 29.70
CA ARG A 150 2.81 -16.65 29.35
C ARG A 150 2.78 -16.85 27.84
N LEU A 151 1.87 -16.17 27.16
CA LEU A 151 1.77 -16.16 25.70
C LEU A 151 3.10 -15.78 25.05
N LEU A 152 3.70 -14.67 25.47
CA LEU A 152 4.97 -14.18 24.90
C LEU A 152 6.15 -15.13 25.14
N ARG A 153 6.14 -15.88 26.25
CA ARG A 153 7.16 -16.93 26.48
C ARG A 153 6.97 -18.11 25.52
N SER A 154 5.72 -18.52 25.31
CA SER A 154 5.38 -19.60 24.37
C SER A 154 5.80 -19.23 22.94
N LEU A 155 5.43 -18.03 22.49
CA LEU A 155 5.83 -17.48 21.19
C LEU A 155 7.34 -17.37 21.05
N GLY A 156 8.03 -16.83 22.06
CA GLY A 156 9.49 -16.70 22.02
C GLY A 156 10.23 -18.04 21.96
N GLN A 157 9.61 -19.14 22.40
CA GLN A 157 10.15 -20.50 22.24
C GLN A 157 9.88 -21.06 20.83
N LYS A 158 8.72 -20.74 20.24
CA LYS A 158 8.31 -21.17 18.89
C LYS A 158 9.11 -20.46 17.78
N GLU A 159 9.20 -19.13 17.84
CA GLU A 159 9.74 -18.28 16.75
C GLU A 159 11.28 -18.27 16.67
N GLY A 160 11.99 -18.75 17.71
CA GLY A 160 13.44 -18.77 17.74
C GLY A 160 14.08 -17.37 17.60
N VAL A 161 15.37 -17.33 17.24
CA VAL A 161 16.10 -16.08 16.95
C VAL A 161 16.75 -16.22 15.59
N LEU A 162 16.61 -15.21 14.73
CA LEU A 162 17.31 -15.17 13.45
C LEU A 162 18.83 -15.24 13.67
N THR A 163 19.47 -16.25 13.08
CA THR A 163 20.92 -16.52 13.18
C THR A 163 21.69 -16.12 11.93
N VAL A 164 21.01 -16.00 10.78
CA VAL A 164 21.61 -15.78 9.45
C VAL A 164 21.87 -14.29 9.15
N GLY A 165 21.38 -13.38 10.00
CA GLY A 165 21.56 -11.94 9.82
C GLY A 165 20.89 -11.13 10.92
N GLN A 166 20.98 -9.80 10.85
CA GLN A 166 20.20 -8.96 11.73
C GLN A 166 18.72 -8.99 11.30
N PRO A 167 17.77 -9.19 12.24
CA PRO A 167 16.35 -9.07 11.96
C PRO A 167 16.02 -7.70 11.35
N CYS A 168 15.43 -7.68 10.17
CA CYS A 168 14.90 -6.45 9.59
C CYS A 168 13.42 -6.30 9.94
N LEU A 169 13.08 -5.20 10.62
CA LEU A 169 11.70 -4.90 11.03
C LEU A 169 10.86 -4.26 9.91
N LEU A 170 11.53 -3.76 8.87
CA LEU A 170 10.93 -3.03 7.76
C LEU A 170 11.40 -3.64 6.44
N PRO A 171 10.61 -3.54 5.37
CA PRO A 171 11.16 -3.59 4.02
C PRO A 171 12.20 -2.47 3.87
N GLU A 172 13.29 -2.72 3.15
CA GLU A 172 14.20 -1.63 2.78
C GLU A 172 13.43 -0.67 1.86
N ASP A 173 13.33 0.60 2.27
CA ASP A 173 12.85 1.64 1.37
C ASP A 173 13.87 1.77 0.23
N ASP A 174 13.40 1.62 -1.00
CA ASP A 174 14.25 1.80 -2.17
C ASP A 174 14.53 3.31 -2.35
N GLU A 175 15.54 3.80 -1.62
CA GLU A 175 16.00 5.19 -1.65
C GLU A 175 16.35 5.64 -3.09
N GLN A 176 16.73 4.69 -3.96
CA GLN A 176 17.10 4.97 -5.34
C GLN A 176 15.87 5.15 -6.24
N LEU A 177 14.79 4.39 -6.00
CA LEU A 177 13.53 4.56 -6.74
C LEU A 177 12.68 5.75 -6.25
N SER A 178 12.87 6.21 -5.01
CA SER A 178 12.05 7.28 -4.43
C SER A 178 12.05 8.58 -5.28
N PRO A 179 13.20 9.14 -5.71
CA PRO A 179 13.24 10.33 -6.56
C PRO A 179 12.53 10.13 -7.90
N LEU A 180 12.73 8.97 -8.54
CA LEU A 180 12.11 8.63 -9.82
C LEU A 180 10.59 8.56 -9.68
N THR A 181 10.10 7.85 -8.66
CA THR A 181 8.66 7.74 -8.41
C THR A 181 8.02 9.08 -8.09
N GLN A 182 8.71 9.96 -7.36
CA GLN A 182 8.21 11.31 -7.08
C GLN A 182 8.15 12.18 -8.35
N ARG A 183 9.12 12.02 -9.26
CA ARG A 183 9.11 12.75 -10.54
C ARG A 183 7.93 12.31 -11.41
N VAL A 184 7.65 11.02 -11.49
CA VAL A 184 6.48 10.49 -12.22
C VAL A 184 5.18 11.08 -11.67
N LEU A 185 4.99 11.07 -10.34
CA LEU A 185 3.82 11.69 -9.71
C LEU A 185 3.67 13.18 -10.07
N THR A 186 4.79 13.91 -10.06
CA THR A 186 4.80 15.34 -10.42
C THR A 186 4.34 15.55 -11.88
N LEU A 187 4.78 14.70 -12.81
CA LEU A 187 4.34 14.77 -14.21
C LEU A 187 2.85 14.45 -14.35
N LEU A 188 2.35 13.42 -13.66
CA LEU A 188 0.92 13.08 -13.67
C LEU A 188 0.06 14.23 -13.12
N ASP A 189 0.51 14.91 -12.06
CA ASP A 189 -0.15 16.07 -11.50
C ASP A 189 -0.11 17.27 -12.46
N GLN A 190 1.02 17.52 -13.12
CA GLN A 190 1.15 18.57 -14.14
C GLN A 190 0.18 18.35 -15.31
N LEU A 191 0.07 17.12 -15.80
CA LEU A 191 -0.89 16.76 -16.83
C LEU A 191 -2.34 16.98 -16.38
N GLU A 192 -2.68 16.61 -15.14
CA GLU A 192 -4.04 16.82 -14.62
C GLU A 192 -4.41 18.31 -14.53
N VAL A 193 -3.46 19.18 -14.16
CA VAL A 193 -3.66 20.64 -14.07
C VAL A 193 -3.86 21.30 -15.43
N GLN A 194 -3.28 20.73 -16.50
CA GLN A 194 -3.43 21.24 -17.86
C GLN A 194 -4.81 20.92 -18.47
N ILE A 195 -5.52 19.93 -17.94
CA ILE A 195 -6.83 19.52 -18.45
C ILE A 195 -7.89 20.52 -18.00
N PRO A 196 -8.63 21.16 -18.93
CA PRO A 196 -9.70 22.10 -18.60
C PRO A 196 -10.75 21.50 -17.66
N GLU A 197 -11.37 22.35 -16.83
CA GLU A 197 -12.37 21.89 -15.84
C GLU A 197 -13.67 21.39 -16.50
N ASP A 198 -14.00 21.87 -17.69
CA ASP A 198 -15.19 21.51 -18.47
C ASP A 198 -15.08 20.17 -19.19
N VAL A 199 -13.88 19.58 -19.25
CA VAL A 199 -13.65 18.26 -19.84
C VAL A 199 -14.05 17.17 -18.84
N PRO A 200 -14.92 16.22 -19.23
CA PRO A 200 -15.29 15.10 -18.37
C PRO A 200 -14.08 14.21 -18.08
N ARG A 201 -14.02 13.64 -16.87
CA ARG A 201 -12.92 12.79 -16.43
C ARG A 201 -13.34 11.33 -16.29
N CYS A 202 -12.65 10.45 -17.01
CA CYS A 202 -12.81 9.01 -16.86
C CYS A 202 -12.56 8.55 -15.42
N GLY A 203 -13.46 7.71 -14.89
CA GLY A 203 -13.39 7.18 -13.53
C GLY A 203 -13.89 8.14 -12.45
N ARG A 204 -14.46 9.30 -12.83
CA ARG A 204 -15.18 10.22 -11.94
C ARG A 204 -16.51 10.66 -12.54
N ASP A 205 -16.50 11.15 -13.78
CA ASP A 205 -17.68 11.71 -14.43
C ASP A 205 -18.34 10.70 -15.40
N HIS A 206 -17.56 9.77 -15.95
CA HIS A 206 -18.01 8.68 -16.81
C HIS A 206 -17.05 7.48 -16.68
N VAL A 207 -17.44 6.34 -17.25
CA VAL A 207 -16.70 5.07 -17.19
C VAL A 207 -16.45 4.46 -18.57
N GLN A 208 -16.60 5.23 -19.64
CA GLN A 208 -16.53 4.70 -21.01
C GLN A 208 -15.16 4.10 -21.33
N CYS A 209 -14.08 4.81 -20.98
CA CYS A 209 -12.72 4.34 -21.22
C CYS A 209 -12.32 3.19 -20.30
N CYS A 210 -13.08 2.92 -19.24
CA CYS A 210 -12.86 1.76 -18.38
C CYS A 210 -13.18 0.43 -19.06
N TYR A 211 -13.80 0.42 -20.25
CA TYR A 211 -14.04 -0.80 -21.02
C TYR A 211 -13.06 -0.99 -22.19
N GLY A 212 -12.09 -0.08 -22.35
CA GLY A 212 -11.02 -0.18 -23.35
C GLY A 212 -9.75 -0.83 -22.80
N LEU A 213 -8.83 -1.16 -23.71
CA LEU A 213 -7.50 -1.63 -23.35
C LEU A 213 -6.61 -0.46 -22.96
N VAL A 214 -6.18 -0.44 -21.69
CA VAL A 214 -5.26 0.57 -21.16
C VAL A 214 -3.85 -0.01 -21.10
N GLN A 215 -2.93 0.64 -21.80
CA GLN A 215 -1.50 0.37 -21.76
C GLN A 215 -0.82 1.42 -20.89
N VAL A 216 0.20 1.00 -20.15
CA VAL A 216 0.93 1.87 -19.23
C VAL A 216 2.43 1.65 -19.36
N SER A 217 3.18 2.74 -19.24
CA SER A 217 4.65 2.69 -19.17
C SER A 217 5.12 1.99 -17.88
N LEU A 218 6.38 1.54 -17.84
CA LEU A 218 6.97 0.99 -16.60
C LEU A 218 6.91 2.01 -15.46
N ALA A 219 7.19 3.28 -15.76
CA ALA A 219 7.14 4.35 -14.78
C ALA A 219 5.76 4.48 -14.12
N GLU A 220 4.69 4.44 -14.91
CA GLU A 220 3.32 4.43 -14.39
C GLU A 220 2.98 3.12 -13.66
N ALA A 221 3.39 1.97 -14.20
CA ALA A 221 3.12 0.66 -13.61
C ALA A 221 3.63 0.58 -12.16
N VAL A 222 4.86 1.07 -11.91
CA VAL A 222 5.45 1.12 -10.57
C VAL A 222 4.63 2.00 -9.63
N ILE A 223 4.16 3.17 -10.10
CA ILE A 223 3.34 4.08 -9.28
C ILE A 223 1.97 3.48 -8.97
N ILE A 224 1.31 2.89 -9.98
CA ILE A 224 0.00 2.24 -9.82
C ILE A 224 0.13 1.11 -8.80
N GLN A 225 1.14 0.25 -8.93
CA GLN A 225 1.37 -0.85 -7.99
C GLN A 225 1.64 -0.34 -6.57
N LYS A 226 2.54 0.64 -6.41
CA LYS A 226 2.89 1.23 -5.11
C LYS A 226 1.68 1.90 -4.46
N LYS A 227 0.86 2.60 -5.25
CA LYS A 227 -0.34 3.27 -4.74
C LYS A 227 -1.47 2.29 -4.42
N MET A 228 -1.65 1.25 -5.24
CA MET A 228 -2.59 0.15 -4.98
C MET A 228 -2.28 -0.53 -3.66
N ASN A 229 -1.01 -0.90 -3.47
CA ASN A 229 -0.51 -1.59 -2.29
C ASN A 229 -0.68 -0.76 -1.01
N SER A 230 -0.42 0.55 -1.07
CA SER A 230 -0.53 1.43 0.10
C SER A 230 -1.96 1.90 0.37
N SER A 231 -2.75 2.20 -0.66
CA SER A 231 -4.02 2.93 -0.50
C SER A 231 -5.27 2.03 -0.47
N LEU A 232 -5.22 0.83 -1.03
CA LEU A 232 -6.37 -0.08 -1.05
C LEU A 232 -6.28 -1.10 0.08
N SER A 233 -7.44 -1.44 0.68
CA SER A 233 -7.54 -2.52 1.66
C SER A 233 -7.20 -3.88 1.05
N SER A 234 -6.86 -4.87 1.89
CA SER A 234 -6.60 -6.24 1.42
C SER A 234 -7.75 -6.81 0.57
N ALA A 235 -9.00 -6.65 1.04
CA ALA A 235 -10.19 -7.08 0.30
C ALA A 235 -10.37 -6.36 -1.05
N GLN A 236 -10.15 -5.05 -1.11
CA GLN A 236 -10.22 -4.30 -2.38
C GLN A 236 -9.13 -4.74 -3.35
N ARG A 237 -7.91 -4.99 -2.88
CA ARG A 237 -6.81 -5.48 -3.73
C ARG A 237 -7.13 -6.84 -4.31
N GLU A 238 -7.60 -7.77 -3.49
CA GLU A 238 -8.00 -9.11 -3.95
C GLU A 238 -9.10 -9.04 -5.00
N GLU A 239 -10.12 -8.19 -4.81
CA GLU A 239 -11.17 -7.93 -5.79
C GLU A 239 -10.58 -7.41 -7.12
N CYS A 240 -9.69 -6.41 -7.06
CA CYS A 240 -8.99 -5.86 -8.23
C CYS A 240 -8.13 -6.92 -8.95
N ILE A 241 -7.37 -7.72 -8.21
CA ILE A 241 -6.51 -8.79 -8.76
C ILE A 241 -7.37 -9.86 -9.46
N ASN A 242 -8.50 -10.24 -8.87
CA ASN A 242 -9.42 -11.21 -9.46
C ASN A 242 -10.03 -10.67 -10.77
N LYS A 243 -10.50 -9.42 -10.79
CA LYS A 243 -10.95 -8.75 -12.02
C LYS A 243 -9.82 -8.68 -13.06
N ALA A 244 -8.60 -8.37 -12.63
CA ALA A 244 -7.44 -8.29 -13.50
C ALA A 244 -7.13 -9.63 -14.17
N ASN A 245 -7.16 -10.72 -13.41
CA ASN A 245 -6.93 -12.07 -13.94
C ASN A 245 -7.99 -12.48 -14.97
N LEU A 246 -9.26 -12.15 -14.73
CA LEU A 246 -10.34 -12.40 -15.69
C LEU A 246 -10.13 -11.59 -16.98
N GLY A 247 -9.82 -10.30 -16.87
CA GLY A 247 -9.53 -9.45 -18.03
C GLY A 247 -8.30 -9.90 -18.81
N SER A 248 -7.23 -10.32 -18.14
CA SER A 248 -6.05 -10.92 -18.78
C SER A 248 -6.38 -12.21 -19.53
N ALA A 249 -7.26 -13.06 -19.00
CA ALA A 249 -7.68 -14.27 -19.70
C ALA A 249 -8.44 -13.94 -21.00
N VAL A 250 -9.35 -12.96 -20.94
CA VAL A 250 -10.06 -12.46 -22.13
C VAL A 250 -9.08 -11.89 -23.15
N LEU A 251 -8.13 -11.06 -22.71
CA LEU A 251 -7.12 -10.46 -23.57
C LEU A 251 -6.25 -11.52 -24.26
N GLN A 252 -5.88 -12.60 -23.54
CA GLN A 252 -5.12 -13.70 -24.11
C GLN A 252 -5.92 -14.40 -25.22
N THR A 253 -7.19 -14.74 -24.98
CA THR A 253 -8.04 -15.38 -25.98
C THR A 253 -8.19 -14.52 -27.24
N LEU A 254 -8.42 -13.22 -27.08
CA LEU A 254 -8.50 -12.30 -28.23
C LEU A 254 -7.17 -12.17 -28.98
N SER A 255 -6.05 -12.17 -28.26
CA SER A 255 -4.73 -12.14 -28.88
C SER A 255 -4.45 -13.39 -29.71
N ASP A 256 -4.91 -14.56 -29.26
CA ASP A 256 -4.78 -15.81 -30.00
C ASP A 256 -5.67 -15.79 -31.27
N GLU A 257 -6.87 -15.21 -31.21
CA GLU A 257 -7.79 -15.07 -32.36
C GLU A 257 -7.30 -14.06 -33.42
N ILE A 258 -6.58 -13.01 -33.02
CA ILE A 258 -6.05 -11.99 -33.95
C ILE A 258 -4.79 -12.46 -34.65
N GLN A 259 -4.01 -13.37 -34.05
CA GLN A 259 -2.91 -14.03 -34.77
C GLN A 259 -3.41 -14.73 -36.05
N ASP A 260 -4.70 -15.08 -36.11
CA ASP A 260 -5.34 -15.69 -37.28
C ASP A 260 -6.02 -14.66 -38.23
N SER A 261 -6.09 -13.36 -37.88
CA SER A 261 -6.80 -12.33 -38.66
C SER A 261 -6.15 -10.92 -38.59
N GLU A 262 -5.55 -10.46 -39.70
CA GLU A 262 -4.76 -9.21 -39.78
C GLU A 262 -5.58 -7.90 -39.75
N ASP A 263 -6.90 -7.94 -39.92
CA ASP A 263 -7.73 -6.74 -40.18
C ASP A 263 -8.41 -6.13 -38.95
N LEU A 264 -8.21 -6.66 -37.73
CA LEU A 264 -8.93 -6.21 -36.52
C LEU A 264 -7.99 -5.66 -35.44
N SER A 265 -8.31 -4.46 -34.93
CA SER A 265 -7.63 -3.87 -33.78
C SER A 265 -8.01 -4.60 -32.49
N LEU A 266 -7.00 -5.07 -31.75
CA LEU A 266 -7.13 -5.67 -30.41
C LEU A 266 -8.04 -4.84 -29.48
N ASN A 267 -7.91 -3.52 -29.53
CA ASN A 267 -8.66 -2.63 -28.66
C ASN A 267 -10.17 -2.62 -28.97
N ASP A 268 -10.54 -2.68 -30.25
CA ASP A 268 -11.95 -2.66 -30.68
C ASP A 268 -12.65 -3.97 -30.35
N LEU A 269 -11.94 -5.09 -30.46
CA LEU A 269 -12.43 -6.40 -30.03
C LEU A 269 -12.58 -6.45 -28.52
N PHE A 270 -11.60 -5.94 -27.78
CA PHE A 270 -11.67 -5.89 -26.32
C PHE A 270 -12.87 -5.07 -25.83
N ALA A 271 -13.13 -3.90 -26.44
CA ALA A 271 -14.26 -3.05 -26.10
C ALA A 271 -15.64 -3.75 -26.25
N GLN A 272 -15.74 -4.74 -27.15
CA GLN A 272 -16.97 -5.51 -27.36
C GLN A 272 -17.23 -6.54 -26.26
N THR A 273 -16.18 -7.01 -25.58
CA THR A 273 -16.29 -8.04 -24.51
C THR A 273 -16.95 -7.53 -23.23
N LYS A 274 -17.08 -6.21 -23.08
CA LYS A 274 -17.55 -5.52 -21.86
C LYS A 274 -16.71 -5.84 -20.61
N ALA A 275 -15.50 -6.40 -20.77
CA ALA A 275 -14.56 -6.54 -19.68
C ALA A 275 -14.18 -5.15 -19.16
N ALA A 276 -14.42 -4.92 -17.87
CA ALA A 276 -14.18 -3.63 -17.23
C ALA A 276 -12.77 -3.55 -16.64
N CYS A 277 -12.30 -2.30 -16.47
CA CYS A 277 -11.06 -1.96 -15.80
C CYS A 277 -11.04 -2.59 -14.39
N PRO A 278 -9.93 -3.23 -13.98
CA PRO A 278 -9.83 -3.86 -12.66
C PRO A 278 -10.04 -2.89 -11.49
N LEU A 279 -9.72 -1.61 -11.70
CA LEU A 279 -9.83 -0.54 -10.71
C LEU A 279 -11.23 0.10 -10.63
N LEU A 280 -12.20 -0.37 -11.43
CA LEU A 280 -13.55 0.17 -11.44
C LEU A 280 -14.40 -0.45 -10.31
N LYS A 281 -14.96 0.42 -9.46
CA LYS A 281 -15.92 0.05 -8.41
C LYS A 281 -16.97 1.15 -8.26
N ASP A 282 -18.25 0.80 -8.27
CA ASP A 282 -19.38 1.72 -8.10
C ASP A 282 -19.31 2.95 -9.05
N ASN A 283 -18.93 2.72 -10.30
CA ASN A 283 -18.70 3.74 -11.34
C ASN A 283 -17.60 4.78 -11.03
N ALA A 284 -16.72 4.49 -10.06
CA ALA A 284 -15.57 5.31 -9.73
C ALA A 284 -14.26 4.51 -9.84
N CYS A 285 -13.18 5.21 -10.20
CA CYS A 285 -11.83 4.62 -10.17
C CYS A 285 -11.29 4.61 -8.74
N LEU A 286 -10.94 3.42 -8.24
CA LEU A 286 -10.35 3.25 -6.91
C LEU A 286 -9.01 3.99 -6.74
N LEU A 287 -8.28 4.21 -7.83
CA LEU A 287 -6.98 4.89 -7.84
C LEU A 287 -7.01 6.16 -8.71
N TYR A 288 -8.05 6.98 -8.54
CA TYR A 288 -8.27 8.18 -9.36
C TYR A 288 -7.07 9.15 -9.42
N ALA A 289 -6.37 9.35 -8.30
CA ALA A 289 -5.22 10.27 -8.23
C ALA A 289 -4.04 9.82 -9.12
N VAL A 290 -3.88 8.51 -9.31
CA VAL A 290 -2.77 7.92 -10.09
C VAL A 290 -3.30 7.19 -11.32
N ARG A 291 -4.36 7.71 -11.94
CA ARG A 291 -4.81 7.23 -13.26
C ARG A 291 -3.63 7.14 -14.22
N PRO A 292 -3.66 6.27 -15.23
CA PRO A 292 -2.69 6.32 -16.33
C PRO A 292 -2.83 7.58 -17.18
N VAL A 293 -1.78 7.93 -17.93
CA VAL A 293 -1.77 9.02 -18.90
C VAL A 293 -2.83 8.79 -19.97
N GLN A 294 -2.94 7.57 -20.51
CA GLN A 294 -3.99 7.22 -21.48
C GLN A 294 -5.41 7.52 -20.95
N CYS A 295 -5.65 7.30 -19.65
CA CYS A 295 -6.92 7.60 -19.00
C CYS A 295 -7.16 9.09 -18.71
N ARG A 296 -6.11 9.92 -18.70
CA ARG A 296 -6.23 11.37 -18.56
C ARG A 296 -6.48 12.06 -19.89
N LEU A 297 -5.89 11.53 -20.95
CA LEU A 297 -5.98 12.11 -22.29
C LEU A 297 -7.20 11.62 -23.07
N SER A 298 -7.93 10.62 -22.56
CA SER A 298 -9.03 9.97 -23.28
C SER A 298 -10.13 10.90 -23.77
N ASP A 299 -10.40 11.95 -23.00
CA ASP A 299 -11.52 12.87 -23.19
C ASP A 299 -11.10 14.19 -23.86
N LEU A 300 -9.83 14.33 -24.22
CA LEU A 300 -9.34 15.48 -24.95
C LEU A 300 -9.63 15.32 -26.46
N SER A 301 -9.52 16.41 -27.21
CA SER A 301 -9.56 16.33 -28.68
C SER A 301 -8.22 15.85 -29.26
N SER A 302 -7.14 16.04 -28.51
CA SER A 302 -5.79 15.58 -28.81
C SER A 302 -5.41 14.52 -27.76
N ASN A 303 -5.58 13.24 -28.10
CA ASN A 303 -5.31 12.12 -27.19
C ASN A 303 -3.83 11.73 -27.15
N THR A 304 -2.97 12.57 -27.73
CA THR A 304 -1.52 12.37 -27.77
C THR A 304 -0.82 13.30 -26.81
N LEU A 305 0.12 12.77 -26.04
CA LEU A 305 1.06 13.56 -25.27
C LEU A 305 1.87 14.49 -26.19
N ASP A 306 2.31 15.62 -25.65
CA ASP A 306 3.37 16.35 -26.30
C ASP A 306 4.67 15.51 -26.34
N PRO A 307 5.52 15.69 -27.36
CA PRO A 307 6.72 14.87 -27.52
C PRO A 307 7.70 14.98 -26.36
N GLU A 308 7.77 16.14 -25.69
CA GLU A 308 8.69 16.39 -24.58
C GLU A 308 8.31 15.58 -23.34
N THR A 309 7.02 15.58 -22.97
CA THR A 309 6.50 14.83 -21.84
C THR A 309 6.55 13.32 -22.11
N LEU A 310 6.22 12.89 -23.33
CA LEU A 310 6.37 11.48 -23.72
C LEU A 310 7.82 11.01 -23.54
N GLN A 311 8.79 11.79 -24.05
CA GLN A 311 10.20 11.48 -23.91
C GLN A 311 10.63 11.42 -22.44
N GLU A 312 10.02 12.25 -21.58
CA GLU A 312 10.30 12.23 -20.15
C GLU A 312 9.79 10.95 -19.47
N PHE A 313 8.58 10.47 -19.78
CA PHE A 313 8.08 9.18 -19.27
C PHE A 313 8.95 8.00 -19.73
N GLU A 314 9.41 8.02 -20.98
CA GLU A 314 10.34 7.02 -21.50
C GLU A 314 11.68 7.06 -20.75
N ASN A 315 12.24 8.25 -20.53
CA ASN A 315 13.49 8.43 -19.78
C ASN A 315 13.37 7.95 -18.33
N LEU A 316 12.23 8.22 -17.68
CA LEU A 316 11.97 7.72 -16.33
C LEU A 316 11.83 6.20 -16.30
N SER A 317 11.16 5.62 -17.30
CA SER A 317 11.04 4.16 -17.43
C SER A 317 12.40 3.49 -17.63
N ALA A 318 13.26 4.07 -18.48
CA ALA A 318 14.62 3.59 -18.69
C ALA A 318 15.49 3.72 -17.42
N GLN A 319 15.38 4.83 -16.68
CA GLN A 319 16.10 5.01 -15.41
C GLN A 319 15.64 4.02 -14.34
N ILE A 320 14.33 3.76 -14.22
CA ILE A 320 13.79 2.74 -13.31
C ILE A 320 14.33 1.37 -13.68
N MET A 321 14.33 1.03 -14.97
CA MET A 321 14.90 -0.22 -15.47
C MET A 321 16.40 -0.33 -15.13
N ALA A 322 17.16 0.74 -15.33
CA ALA A 322 18.58 0.80 -15.00
C ALA A 322 18.88 0.52 -13.52
N GLN A 323 18.01 0.96 -12.59
CA GLN A 323 18.15 0.63 -11.17
C GLN A 323 18.01 -0.87 -10.90
N TYR A 324 17.11 -1.55 -11.60
CA TYR A 324 16.93 -3.00 -11.45
C TYR A 324 18.00 -3.83 -12.15
N THR A 325 18.55 -3.35 -13.27
CA THR A 325 19.53 -4.10 -14.07
C THR A 325 20.98 -3.76 -13.74
N GLY A 326 21.24 -2.62 -13.10
CA GLY A 326 22.57 -2.06 -12.91
C GLY A 326 23.23 -1.57 -14.20
N ARG A 327 22.47 -1.35 -15.28
CA ARG A 327 22.98 -0.91 -16.60
C ARG A 327 22.43 0.48 -16.96
N GLU A 328 23.30 1.43 -17.25
CA GLU A 328 22.92 2.84 -17.48
C GLU A 328 22.28 3.15 -18.84
N SER A 329 22.38 2.24 -19.84
CA SER A 329 21.90 2.50 -21.20
C SER A 329 21.12 1.30 -21.74
N GLN A 330 19.80 1.38 -21.65
CA GLN A 330 18.85 0.43 -22.25
C GLN A 330 17.68 1.21 -22.85
N PRO A 331 17.10 0.74 -23.98
CA PRO A 331 15.85 1.30 -24.49
C PRO A 331 14.75 1.16 -23.42
N PRO A 332 13.75 2.06 -23.41
CA PRO A 332 12.63 1.92 -22.49
C PRO A 332 11.92 0.57 -22.74
N PRO A 333 11.46 -0.11 -21.67
CA PRO A 333 10.72 -1.36 -21.82
C PRO A 333 9.40 -1.11 -22.58
N PRO A 334 8.83 -2.15 -23.21
CA PRO A 334 7.51 -2.06 -23.81
C PRO A 334 6.46 -1.68 -22.77
N GLU A 335 5.33 -1.16 -23.24
CA GLU A 335 4.17 -0.89 -22.40
C GLU A 335 3.55 -2.19 -21.87
N PHE A 336 2.92 -2.08 -20.71
CA PHE A 336 2.23 -3.18 -20.05
C PHE A 336 0.74 -2.93 -20.00
N SER A 337 -0.06 -3.99 -20.15
CA SER A 337 -1.50 -3.89 -19.94
C SER A 337 -1.79 -3.53 -18.48
N LEU A 338 -2.79 -2.69 -18.24
CA LEU A 338 -3.24 -2.40 -16.88
C LEU A 338 -3.65 -3.68 -16.12
N PHE A 339 -4.17 -4.69 -16.82
CA PHE A 339 -4.50 -6.00 -16.24
C PHE A 339 -3.26 -6.73 -15.69
N SER A 340 -2.14 -6.75 -16.45
CA SER A 340 -0.89 -7.37 -15.97
C SER A 340 -0.26 -6.57 -14.84
N VAL A 341 -0.41 -5.24 -14.83
CA VAL A 341 0.05 -4.39 -13.73
C VAL A 341 -0.73 -4.70 -12.46
N ILE A 342 -2.06 -4.63 -12.48
CA ILE A 342 -2.89 -4.85 -11.28
C ILE A 342 -2.75 -6.28 -10.73
N SER A 343 -2.61 -7.28 -11.59
CA SER A 343 -2.39 -8.67 -11.16
C SER A 343 -0.96 -8.95 -10.69
N GLY A 344 -0.02 -8.02 -10.84
CA GLY A 344 1.40 -8.19 -10.55
C GLY A 344 2.17 -9.04 -11.57
N LYS A 345 1.50 -9.58 -12.61
CA LYS A 345 2.14 -10.37 -13.68
C LYS A 345 3.11 -9.55 -14.53
N PHE A 346 2.99 -8.22 -14.54
CA PHE A 346 3.93 -7.35 -15.22
C PHE A 346 5.36 -7.52 -14.67
N CYS A 347 5.55 -7.84 -13.39
CA CYS A 347 6.87 -8.12 -12.83
C CYS A 347 7.51 -9.32 -13.53
N GLN A 348 6.73 -10.38 -13.77
CA GLN A 348 7.21 -11.55 -14.50
C GLN A 348 7.55 -11.18 -15.96
N GLN A 349 6.70 -10.41 -16.62
CA GLN A 349 6.95 -9.92 -17.99
C GLN A 349 8.24 -9.09 -18.04
N PHE A 350 8.42 -8.19 -17.09
CA PHE A 350 9.62 -7.38 -16.92
C PHE A 350 10.87 -8.24 -16.72
N PHE A 351 10.85 -9.21 -15.80
CA PHE A 351 11.99 -10.11 -15.59
C PHE A 351 12.32 -10.98 -16.81
N HIS A 352 11.31 -11.41 -17.57
CA HIS A 352 11.54 -12.14 -18.82
C HIS A 352 12.23 -11.27 -19.87
N LEU A 353 11.83 -10.00 -19.99
CA LEU A 353 12.51 -9.02 -20.86
C LEU A 353 13.96 -8.84 -20.41
N LEU A 354 14.20 -8.68 -19.10
CA LEU A 354 15.55 -8.59 -18.57
C LEU A 354 16.40 -9.82 -18.89
N ALA A 355 15.82 -11.02 -18.79
CA ALA A 355 16.53 -12.26 -19.09
C ALA A 355 16.90 -12.39 -20.58
N GLN A 356 16.04 -11.90 -21.48
CA GLN A 356 16.31 -11.88 -22.91
C GLN A 356 17.42 -10.88 -23.27
N ASP A 357 17.42 -9.69 -22.66
CA ASP A 357 18.45 -8.65 -22.85
C ASP A 357 19.79 -8.96 -22.16
N LEU A 358 19.81 -9.90 -21.22
CA LEU A 358 21.04 -10.42 -20.61
C LEU A 358 21.69 -11.53 -21.45
N GLY A 359 20.95 -12.12 -22.39
CA GLY A 359 21.42 -13.18 -23.29
C GLY A 359 21.96 -12.70 -24.64
N ALA A 360 21.82 -11.40 -24.95
CA ALA A 360 22.41 -10.70 -26.08
C ALA A 360 23.63 -9.86 -25.62
#